data_AF-A0A3D5P7J5-F1
#
_entry.id   AF-A0A3D5P7J5-F1
#
_cell.length_a   1.000
_cell.length_b   1.000
_cell.length_c   1.000
_cell.angle_alpha   90.00
_cell.angle_beta   90.00
_cell.angle_gamma   90.00
#
_symmetry.space_group_name_H-M   'P 1'
#
loop_
_entity.id
_entity.type
_entity.pdbx_description
1 polymer ?
#
loop_
_entity_poly.entity_id
_entity_poly.type
_entity_poly.pdbx_seq_one_letter_code
_entity_poly.pdbx_strand_id
1 'polypeptide(L)'
;EYRVNGVTYRVLDTSYGYEETGMASWYGEQFHGRPTSSMEPFDMNGVSAAHRSLPIPSWVRVTNLSNGRRLMVRVNDRGPFADTDRRIIDLSYGAAVLLGMVEAGV
;
A
#
# COMPACT_ATOMS: atom_id res chain seq x y z
N GLU A 1 -0.20 -18.50 0.21
CA GLU A 1 1.12 -17.95 0.54
C GLU A 1 1.86 -17.59 -0.74
N TYR A 2 2.84 -16.69 -0.69
CA TYR A 2 3.68 -16.34 -1.83
C TYR A 2 5.10 -16.02 -1.35
N ARG A 3 6.10 -16.01 -2.25
CA ARG A 3 7.51 -15.83 -1.90
C ARG A 3 8.13 -14.66 -2.66
N VAL A 4 8.84 -13.78 -1.96
CA VAL A 4 9.62 -12.66 -2.52
C VAL A 4 10.96 -12.58 -1.79
N ASN A 5 12.06 -12.46 -2.53
CA ASN A 5 13.42 -12.38 -1.97
C ASN A 5 13.75 -13.47 -0.94
N GLY A 6 13.26 -14.69 -1.15
CA GLY A 6 13.46 -15.81 -0.24
C GLY A 6 12.52 -15.85 0.97
N VAL A 7 11.76 -14.78 1.25
CA VAL A 7 10.80 -14.65 2.36
C VAL A 7 9.40 -15.08 1.93
N THR A 8 8.74 -15.89 2.77
CA THR A 8 7.36 -16.33 2.56
C THR A 8 6.39 -15.39 3.26
N TYR A 9 5.38 -14.94 2.53
CA TYR A 9 4.30 -14.09 3.00
C TYR A 9 2.97 -14.85 2.94
N ARG A 10 2.12 -14.64 3.95
CA ARG A 10 0.78 -15.22 4.01
C ARG A 10 -0.26 -14.14 3.75
N VAL A 11 -1.19 -14.45 2.84
CA VAL A 11 -2.38 -13.63 2.61
C VAL A 11 -3.42 -14.04 3.63
N LEU A 12 -4.04 -13.06 4.28
CA LEU A 12 -5.16 -13.26 5.19
C LEU A 12 -6.39 -13.74 4.41
N ASP A 13 -7.28 -14.50 5.04
CA ASP A 13 -8.52 -14.96 4.41
C ASP A 13 -9.53 -13.82 4.21
N THR A 14 -9.45 -12.79 5.07
CA THR A 14 -10.34 -11.62 5.04
C THR A 14 -9.62 -10.36 5.50
N SER A 15 -10.06 -9.20 5.02
CA SER A 15 -9.66 -7.89 5.52
C SER A 15 -10.54 -7.40 6.68
N TYR A 16 -11.59 -8.15 7.05
CA TYR A 16 -12.53 -7.73 8.09
C TYR A 16 -11.85 -7.67 9.47
N GLY A 17 -12.01 -6.54 10.16
CA GLY A 17 -11.40 -6.32 11.48
C GLY A 17 -9.88 -6.12 11.45
N TYR A 18 -9.25 -6.02 10.27
CA TYR A 18 -7.84 -5.72 10.17
C TYR A 18 -7.56 -4.29 10.64
N GLU A 19 -6.66 -4.16 11.60
CA GLU A 19 -6.14 -2.89 12.08
C GLU A 19 -4.64 -3.04 12.33
N GLU A 20 -3.87 -2.09 11.82
CA GLU A 20 -2.42 -2.03 12.01
C GLU A 20 -1.99 -0.57 12.04
N THR A 21 -1.00 -0.26 12.88
CA THR A 21 -0.34 1.05 12.92
C THR A 21 1.13 0.86 12.59
N GLY A 22 1.65 1.63 11.65
CA GLY A 22 3.03 1.51 11.19
C GLY A 22 3.36 2.56 10.14
N MET A 23 4.56 2.47 9.57
CA MET A 23 5.01 3.44 8.58
C MET A 23 4.35 3.18 7.23
N ALA A 24 3.76 4.23 6.66
CA ALA A 24 3.34 4.25 5.28
C ALA A 24 4.46 4.90 4.44
N SER A 25 4.68 4.38 3.24
CA SER A 25 5.47 5.08 2.21
C SER A 25 4.65 5.29 0.95
N TRP A 26 5.27 5.80 -0.11
CA TRP A 26 4.63 5.90 -1.41
C TRP A 26 5.58 5.53 -2.55
N TYR A 27 5.00 5.02 -3.64
CA TYR A 27 5.72 4.63 -4.84
C TYR A 27 5.10 5.32 -6.06
N GLY A 28 5.95 5.64 -7.05
CA GLY A 28 5.60 6.57 -8.11
C GLY A 28 6.03 6.13 -9.50
N GLU A 29 6.52 7.11 -10.26
CA GLU A 29 6.70 7.11 -11.72
C GLU A 29 7.37 5.84 -12.27
N GLN A 30 8.38 5.30 -11.60
CA GLN A 30 9.10 4.10 -12.04
C GLN A 30 8.21 2.86 -12.25
N PHE A 31 7.06 2.80 -11.58
CA PHE A 31 6.10 1.70 -11.69
C PHE A 31 4.88 2.04 -12.54
N HIS A 32 4.70 3.31 -12.95
CA HIS A 32 3.50 3.73 -13.67
C HIS A 32 3.31 2.93 -14.97
N GLY A 33 2.08 2.47 -15.19
CA GLY A 33 1.72 1.63 -16.35
C GLY A 33 2.16 0.16 -16.27
N ARG A 34 2.97 -0.22 -15.27
CA ARG A 34 3.35 -1.62 -15.06
C ARG A 34 2.21 -2.40 -14.40
N PRO A 35 2.08 -3.72 -14.65
CA PRO A 35 1.07 -4.53 -13.99
C PRO A 35 1.34 -4.60 -12.48
N THR A 36 0.28 -4.36 -11.70
CA THR A 36 0.24 -4.68 -10.27
C THR A 36 0.03 -6.18 -10.06
N SER A 37 0.02 -6.62 -8.80
CA SER A 37 -0.32 -8.00 -8.43
C SER A 37 -1.78 -8.39 -8.74
N SER A 38 -2.67 -7.42 -8.98
CA SER A 38 -4.02 -7.68 -9.53
C SER A 38 -4.05 -7.77 -11.06
N MET A 39 -2.90 -7.59 -11.73
CA MET A 39 -2.73 -7.46 -13.19
C MET A 39 -3.30 -6.18 -13.81
N GLU A 40 -3.92 -5.30 -13.02
CA GLU A 40 -4.31 -3.97 -13.48
C GLU A 40 -3.06 -3.08 -13.61
N PRO A 41 -2.93 -2.25 -14.67
CA PRO A 41 -1.85 -1.27 -14.77
C PRO A 41 -1.86 -0.30 -13.58
N PHE A 42 -0.69 -0.06 -13.00
CA PHE A 42 -0.54 0.88 -11.90
C PHE A 42 -0.69 2.33 -12.37
N ASP A 43 -1.69 3.02 -11.84
CA ASP A 43 -1.84 4.47 -11.97
C ASP A 43 -1.28 5.18 -10.74
N MET A 44 -0.17 5.91 -10.90
CA MET A 44 0.45 6.64 -9.81
C MET A 44 -0.41 7.80 -9.32
N ASN A 45 -1.27 8.36 -10.17
CA ASN A 45 -2.16 9.46 -9.84
C ASN A 45 -3.49 8.98 -9.27
N GLY A 46 -3.77 7.68 -9.36
CA GLY A 46 -4.94 7.04 -8.79
C GLY A 46 -4.87 6.94 -7.26
N VAL A 47 -5.92 6.35 -6.67
CA VAL A 47 -6.02 6.10 -5.22
C VAL A 47 -5.92 4.60 -4.95
N SER A 48 -4.68 4.12 -4.80
CA SER A 48 -4.38 2.71 -4.59
C SER A 48 -3.22 2.50 -3.61
N ALA A 49 -3.02 1.25 -3.22
CA ALA A 49 -1.96 0.85 -2.30
C ALA A 49 -1.46 -0.58 -2.56
N ALA A 50 -0.23 -0.83 -2.12
CA ALA A 50 0.35 -2.16 -2.00
C ALA A 50 0.38 -2.60 -0.53
N HIS A 51 -0.03 -3.85 -0.27
CA HIS A 51 0.05 -4.46 1.06
C HIS A 51 0.45 -5.94 0.97
N ARG A 52 1.24 -6.40 1.94
CA ARG A 52 1.81 -7.76 1.96
C ARG A 52 0.75 -8.82 2.19
N SER A 53 -0.10 -8.63 3.19
CA SER A 53 -0.94 -9.70 3.73
C SER A 53 -2.43 -9.55 3.45
N LEU A 54 -2.89 -8.38 2.98
CA LEU A 54 -4.32 -8.16 2.79
C LEU A 54 -4.79 -8.86 1.50
N PRO A 55 -6.01 -9.43 1.45
CA PRO A 55 -6.59 -9.89 0.20
C PRO A 55 -6.57 -8.79 -0.86
N ILE A 56 -6.40 -9.17 -2.13
CA ILE A 56 -6.55 -8.27 -3.27
C ILE A 56 -7.78 -8.74 -4.07
N PRO A 57 -8.71 -7.84 -4.44
CA PRO A 57 -8.78 -6.46 -3.98
C PRO A 57 -9.25 -6.39 -2.51
N SER A 58 -8.83 -5.35 -1.80
CA SER A 58 -9.46 -4.93 -0.54
C SER A 58 -9.50 -3.41 -0.45
N TRP A 59 -10.34 -2.89 0.44
CA TRP A 59 -10.45 -1.45 0.69
C TRP A 59 -10.10 -1.20 2.15
N VAL A 60 -9.18 -0.28 2.38
CA VAL A 60 -8.74 0.08 3.74
C VAL A 60 -8.82 1.57 3.95
N ARG A 61 -9.15 1.96 5.18
CA ARG A 61 -9.07 3.35 5.62
C ARG A 61 -7.67 3.63 6.13
N VAL A 62 -6.92 4.44 5.41
CA VAL A 62 -5.62 4.94 5.88
C VAL A 62 -5.85 6.26 6.59
N THR A 63 -5.27 6.42 7.78
CA THR A 63 -5.28 7.68 8.53
C THR A 63 -3.85 8.12 8.73
N ASN A 64 -3.51 9.31 8.23
CA ASN A 64 -2.24 9.94 8.52
C ASN A 64 -2.30 10.55 9.93
N LEU A 65 -1.60 9.93 10.87
CA LEU A 65 -1.64 10.30 12.28
C LEU A 65 -1.04 11.69 12.57
N SER A 66 -0.17 12.21 11.70
CA SER A 66 0.47 13.52 11.91
C SER A 66 -0.47 14.70 11.64
N ASN A 67 -1.47 14.52 10.78
CA ASN A 67 -2.37 15.59 10.34
C ASN A 67 -3.87 15.24 10.42
N GLY A 68 -4.21 14.01 10.84
CA GLY A 68 -5.57 13.52 10.99
C GLY A 68 -6.33 13.26 9.68
N ARG A 69 -5.70 13.47 8.52
CA ARG A 69 -6.32 13.19 7.22
C ARG A 69 -6.53 11.70 7.05
N ARG A 70 -7.61 11.32 6.38
CA ARG A 70 -7.98 9.94 6.15
C ARG A 70 -8.52 9.73 4.75
N LEU A 71 -8.23 8.57 4.18
CA LEU A 71 -8.60 8.21 2.82
C LEU A 71 -8.93 6.72 2.75
N MET A 72 -10.01 6.38 2.04
CA MET A 72 -10.24 5.00 1.63
C MET A 72 -9.39 4.70 0.41
N VAL A 73 -8.53 3.69 0.49
CA VAL A 73 -7.64 3.28 -0.60
C VAL A 73 -7.92 1.84 -1.00
N ARG A 74 -7.80 1.56 -2.30
CA ARG A 74 -7.90 0.20 -2.83
C ARG A 74 -6.54 -0.47 -2.75
N VAL A 75 -6.44 -1.59 -2.04
CA VAL A 75 -5.26 -2.45 -2.12
C VAL A 75 -5.38 -3.32 -3.37
N ASN A 76 -4.51 -3.07 -4.34
CA ASN A 76 -4.45 -3.84 -5.58
C ASN A 76 -3.07 -4.42 -5.88
N ASP A 77 -2.08 -4.17 -5.02
CA ASP A 77 -0.71 -4.64 -5.22
C ASP A 77 -0.07 -5.24 -3.97
N ARG A 78 1.10 -5.88 -4.14
CA ARG A 78 1.89 -6.53 -3.09
C ARG A 78 3.16 -5.76 -2.80
N GLY A 79 3.49 -5.65 -1.53
CA GLY A 79 4.59 -4.85 -1.01
C GLY A 79 4.16 -4.16 0.29
N PRO A 80 4.99 -3.31 0.90
CA PRO A 80 6.40 -3.08 0.60
C PRO A 80 7.28 -4.32 0.80
N PHE A 81 8.37 -4.40 0.04
CA PHE A 81 9.39 -5.46 0.18
C PHE A 81 10.78 -4.96 0.59
N ALA A 82 10.97 -3.64 0.64
CA ALA A 82 12.14 -3.02 1.25
C ALA A 82 11.76 -2.41 2.60
N ASP A 83 12.67 -2.41 3.57
CA ASP A 83 12.46 -1.93 4.93
C ASP A 83 11.20 -2.54 5.59
N THR A 84 11.04 -3.86 5.43
CA THR A 84 9.87 -4.62 5.89
C THR A 84 9.61 -4.57 7.39
N ASP A 85 10.64 -4.22 8.17
CA ASP A 85 10.58 -4.03 9.61
C ASP A 85 9.99 -2.66 10.01
N ARG A 86 9.82 -1.76 9.05
CA ARG A 86 9.30 -0.40 9.28
C ARG A 86 8.03 -0.13 8.49
N ARG A 87 8.01 -0.46 7.20
CA ARG A 87 6.92 -0.11 6.29
C ARG A 87 5.87 -1.20 6.24
N ILE A 88 4.60 -0.81 6.40
CA ILE A 88 3.46 -1.73 6.38
C ILE A 88 2.62 -1.59 5.11
N ILE A 89 2.58 -0.39 4.53
CA ILE A 89 1.78 -0.07 3.35
C ILE A 89 2.53 0.92 2.46
N ASP A 90 2.45 0.70 1.15
CA ASP A 90 2.95 1.63 0.14
C ASP A 90 1.75 2.22 -0.60
N LEU A 91 1.66 3.54 -0.69
CA LEU A 91 0.57 4.26 -1.31
C LEU A 91 0.95 4.72 -2.72
N SER A 92 -0.04 4.89 -3.59
CA SER A 92 0.17 5.66 -4.81
C SER A 92 0.51 7.13 -4.48
N TYR A 93 1.21 7.81 -5.40
CA TYR A 93 1.48 9.24 -5.28
C TYR A 93 0.18 10.05 -5.09
N GLY A 94 -0.88 9.74 -5.84
CA GLY A 94 -2.19 10.38 -5.69
C GLY A 94 -2.78 10.21 -4.29
N ALA A 95 -2.71 9.01 -3.70
CA ALA A 95 -3.15 8.78 -2.33
C ALA A 95 -2.29 9.55 -1.30
N ALA A 96 -0.97 9.60 -1.50
CA ALA A 96 -0.04 10.33 -0.65
C ALA A 96 -0.28 11.85 -0.66
N VAL A 97 -0.59 12.43 -1.83
CA VAL A 97 -0.98 13.84 -1.98
C VAL A 97 -2.24 14.14 -1.15
N LEU A 98 -3.28 13.31 -1.29
CA LEU A 98 -4.54 13.50 -0.58
C LEU A 98 -4.36 13.36 0.95
N LEU A 99 -3.53 12.43 1.39
CA LEU A 99 -3.17 12.24 2.81
C LEU A 99 -2.17 13.28 3.34
N GLY A 100 -1.63 14.15 2.47
CA GLY A 100 -0.66 15.18 2.85
C GLY A 100 0.64 14.58 3.41
N MET A 101 1.17 13.54 2.76
CA MET A 101 2.38 12.84 3.19
C MET A 101 3.48 12.74 2.13
N VAL A 102 3.39 13.52 1.04
CA VAL A 102 4.42 13.54 -0.02
C VAL A 102 5.76 14.03 0.51
N GLU A 103 5.77 15.18 1.21
CA GLU A 103 7.01 15.80 1.75
C GLU A 103 7.57 15.05 2.95
N ALA A 104 6.73 14.30 3.67
CA ALA A 104 7.14 13.46 4.79
C ALA A 104 7.70 12.10 4.34
N GLY A 105 7.77 11.85 3.02
CA GLY A 105 8.08 10.54 2.46
C GLY A 105 9.43 9.97 2.92
N VAL A 106 9.41 8.69 3.30
CA VAL A 106 10.56 7.77 3.23
C VAL A 106 10.38 6.92 1.99
#